data_AF-A0A6A6N1P3-F1
#
_entry.id   AF-A0A6A6N1P3-F1
#
_cell.length_a   1.000
_cell.length_b   1.000
_cell.length_c   1.000
_cell.angle_alpha   90.00
_cell.angle_beta   90.00
_cell.angle_gamma   90.00
#
_symmetry.space_group_name_H-M   'P 1'
#
loop_
_entity.id
_entity.type
_entity.pdbx_description
1 polymer ?
#
loop_
_entity_poly.entity_id
_entity_poly.type
_entity_poly.pdbx_seq_one_letter_code
_entity_poly.pdbx_strand_id
1 'polypeptide(L)'
;MPSTDLLMASFYFISHFPAISHGTENVEAISFRWDGRDIGKPLKLSATAFAKMCNLRFIEVCALWTPVLVPKNFEFCAQALRCLCWDYYPLESLPLNFWPKNLVELHMTSRKLIHLWNGGDKPLENLKLMDLSYSRNLIRIPDLSSTAPNLEFLYLNYSAWKFEINGHELLSSPDQDSELV
;
A
#
# COMPACT_ATOMS: atom_id res chain seq x y z
N MET A 1 -8.53 20.70 -30.34
CA MET A 1 -8.03 20.13 -29.08
C MET A 1 -8.59 18.72 -28.98
N PRO A 2 -7.76 17.66 -28.97
CA PRO A 2 -8.28 16.31 -28.87
C PRO A 2 -8.82 16.11 -27.45
N SER A 3 -10.05 15.61 -27.37
CA SER A 3 -10.75 15.42 -26.11
C SER A 3 -10.09 14.32 -25.28
N THR A 4 -10.04 14.54 -23.98
CA THR A 4 -9.56 13.60 -22.97
C THR A 4 -10.42 12.34 -22.85
N ASP A 5 -11.44 12.19 -23.69
CA ASP A 5 -12.39 11.07 -23.67
C ASP A 5 -11.81 9.78 -24.30
N LEU A 6 -10.63 9.83 -24.94
CA LEU A 6 -10.04 8.70 -25.64
C LEU A 6 -8.93 7.94 -24.88
N LEU A 7 -8.60 8.32 -23.65
CA LEU A 7 -7.68 7.54 -22.79
C LEU A 7 -8.37 6.77 -21.66
N MET A 8 -9.69 6.93 -21.50
CA MET A 8 -10.47 6.26 -20.45
C MET A 8 -11.03 4.89 -20.88
N ALA A 9 -10.73 4.43 -22.10
CA ALA A 9 -11.38 3.27 -22.71
C ALA A 9 -10.67 1.91 -22.51
N SER A 10 -9.62 1.81 -21.67
CA SER A 10 -8.93 0.51 -21.44
C SER A 10 -8.69 0.13 -19.99
N PHE A 11 -9.19 0.88 -19.02
CA PHE A 11 -9.10 0.52 -17.60
C PHE A 11 -10.46 0.79 -16.96
N TYR A 12 -11.15 -0.25 -16.49
CA TYR A 12 -12.33 -0.07 -15.63
C TYR A 12 -11.88 0.57 -14.31
N PHE A 13 -11.82 1.90 -14.30
CA PHE A 13 -11.57 2.72 -13.13
C PHE A 13 -12.90 2.85 -12.38
N ILE A 14 -13.09 2.13 -11.29
CA ILE A 14 -14.27 2.38 -10.46
C ILE A 14 -13.98 3.58 -9.56
N SER A 15 -14.47 4.75 -9.97
CA SER A 15 -14.32 6.03 -9.26
C SER A 15 -15.33 6.25 -8.11
N HIS A 16 -16.33 5.38 -7.95
CA HIS A 16 -17.39 5.56 -6.95
C HIS A 16 -17.88 4.22 -6.41
N PHE A 17 -17.59 3.89 -5.15
CA PHE A 17 -17.88 2.54 -4.61
C PHE A 17 -18.59 2.53 -3.25
N PRO A 18 -19.83 2.03 -3.17
CA PRO A 18 -20.30 1.33 -1.99
C PRO A 18 -19.90 -0.15 -2.13
N ALA A 19 -18.86 -0.56 -1.39
CA ALA A 19 -18.32 -1.93 -1.28
C ALA A 19 -17.71 -2.54 -2.57
N ILE A 20 -16.42 -2.90 -2.49
CA ILE A 20 -15.77 -3.81 -3.46
C ILE A 20 -16.37 -5.20 -3.26
N SER A 21 -17.56 -5.40 -3.81
CA SER A 21 -18.41 -6.58 -3.58
C SER A 21 -18.29 -7.61 -4.71
N HIS A 22 -17.96 -7.16 -5.92
CA HIS A 22 -17.90 -7.99 -7.13
C HIS A 22 -16.55 -7.80 -7.82
N GLY A 23 -15.64 -8.75 -7.62
CA GLY A 23 -14.36 -8.79 -8.33
C GLY A 23 -14.41 -9.68 -9.56
N THR A 24 -13.72 -9.26 -10.62
CA THR A 24 -13.58 -10.00 -11.88
C THR A 24 -12.14 -9.93 -12.37
N GLU A 25 -11.73 -10.86 -13.22
CA GLU A 25 -10.39 -10.89 -13.80
C GLU A 25 -10.07 -9.67 -14.69
N ASN A 26 -11.08 -8.97 -15.20
CA ASN A 26 -10.91 -7.78 -16.03
C ASN A 26 -10.47 -6.52 -15.25
N VAL A 27 -10.46 -6.58 -13.91
CA VAL A 27 -10.06 -5.43 -13.09
C VAL A 27 -8.53 -5.38 -13.00
N GLU A 28 -7.94 -4.34 -13.58
CA GLU A 28 -6.49 -4.11 -13.55
C GLU A 28 -6.05 -3.02 -12.56
N ALA A 29 -6.96 -2.16 -12.12
CA ALA A 29 -6.66 -1.07 -11.20
C ALA A 29 -7.83 -0.78 -10.25
N ILE A 30 -7.49 -0.47 -9.00
CA ILE A 30 -8.42 0.02 -7.99
C ILE A 30 -7.83 1.30 -7.42
N SER A 31 -8.59 2.39 -7.46
CA SER A 31 -8.28 3.60 -6.70
C SER A 31 -9.48 3.95 -5.84
N PHE A 32 -9.27 3.97 -4.53
CA PHE A 32 -10.23 4.46 -3.56
C PHE A 32 -9.63 5.70 -2.91
N ARG A 33 -10.19 6.86 -3.26
CA ARG A 33 -9.88 8.12 -2.60
C ARG A 33 -11.13 8.61 -1.89
N TRP A 34 -10.99 8.87 -0.60
CA TRP A 34 -12.07 9.47 0.17
C TRP A 34 -12.47 10.84 -0.42
N ASP A 35 -13.75 11.02 -0.70
CA ASP A 35 -14.29 12.22 -1.36
C ASP A 35 -14.96 13.21 -0.39
N GLY A 36 -14.86 12.96 0.92
CA GLY A 36 -15.47 13.80 1.96
C GLY A 36 -16.88 13.38 2.37
N ARG A 37 -17.55 12.49 1.63
CA ARG A 37 -18.91 12.03 1.96
C ARG A 37 -18.86 10.77 2.81
N ASP A 38 -19.75 10.64 3.81
CA ASP A 38 -19.91 9.46 4.68
C ASP A 38 -18.90 9.27 5.83
N ILE A 39 -18.40 10.36 6.44
CA ILE A 39 -17.40 10.31 7.52
C ILE A 39 -17.76 9.26 8.57
N GLY A 40 -16.83 8.35 8.84
CA GLY A 40 -17.02 7.28 9.82
C GLY A 40 -17.79 6.05 9.33
N LYS A 41 -18.36 6.04 8.12
CA LYS A 41 -18.91 4.79 7.54
C LYS A 41 -17.76 3.91 7.05
N PRO A 42 -17.67 2.65 7.49
CA PRO A 42 -16.55 1.80 7.11
C PRO A 42 -16.61 1.34 5.65
N LEU A 43 -15.47 1.38 4.96
CA LEU A 43 -15.28 0.71 3.68
C LEU A 43 -15.11 -0.79 3.94
N LYS A 44 -16.13 -1.59 3.60
CA LYS A 44 -16.08 -3.04 3.73
C LYS A 44 -15.53 -3.66 2.46
N LEU A 45 -14.44 -4.41 2.58
CA LEU A 45 -13.92 -5.24 1.49
C LEU A 45 -14.67 -6.58 1.46
N SER A 46 -14.92 -7.11 0.27
CA SER A 46 -15.37 -8.50 0.11
C SER A 46 -14.22 -9.46 0.40
N ALA A 47 -14.55 -10.59 1.03
CA ALA A 47 -13.59 -11.64 1.33
C ALA A 47 -13.00 -12.29 0.06
N THR A 48 -13.79 -12.36 -1.01
CA THR A 48 -13.47 -13.13 -2.22
C THR A 48 -13.33 -12.29 -3.49
N ALA A 49 -13.66 -10.99 -3.45
CA ALA A 49 -13.56 -10.15 -4.64
C ALA A 49 -12.11 -10.02 -5.13
N PHE A 50 -11.17 -9.75 -4.23
CA PHE A 50 -9.74 -9.61 -4.56
C PHE A 50 -9.09 -10.94 -4.99
N ALA A 51 -9.66 -12.08 -4.62
CA ALA A 51 -9.24 -13.38 -5.13
C ALA A 51 -9.53 -13.55 -6.63
N LYS A 52 -10.59 -12.92 -7.15
CA LYS A 52 -10.98 -12.99 -8.57
C LYS A 52 -10.25 -11.98 -9.46
N MET A 53 -9.64 -10.96 -8.88
CA MET A 53 -8.99 -9.86 -9.62
C MET A 53 -7.52 -10.19 -9.92
N CYS A 54 -7.25 -11.31 -10.59
CA CYS A 54 -5.88 -11.78 -10.77
C CYS A 54 -5.03 -10.96 -11.75
N ASN A 55 -5.64 -10.11 -12.58
CA ASN A 55 -4.94 -9.14 -13.44
C ASN A 55 -4.78 -7.77 -12.77
N LEU A 56 -5.08 -7.65 -11.47
CA LEU A 56 -4.95 -6.39 -10.73
C LEU A 56 -3.47 -6.00 -10.61
N ARG A 57 -3.13 -4.84 -11.15
CA ARG A 57 -1.78 -4.28 -11.24
C ARG A 57 -1.57 -3.10 -10.30
N PHE A 58 -2.62 -2.33 -10.03
CA PHE A 58 -2.52 -1.10 -9.25
C PHE A 58 -3.60 -1.05 -8.18
N ILE A 59 -3.19 -0.78 -6.95
CA ILE A 59 -4.11 -0.48 -5.84
C ILE A 59 -3.66 0.81 -5.19
N GLU A 60 -4.58 1.76 -5.09
CA GLU A 60 -4.44 2.98 -4.32
C GLU A 60 -5.63 3.06 -3.35
N VAL A 61 -5.36 3.12 -2.05
CA VAL A 61 -6.39 3.29 -1.03
C VAL A 61 -5.99 4.41 -0.08
N CYS A 62 -6.59 5.57 -0.27
CA CYS A 62 -6.41 6.76 0.58
C CYS A 62 -7.65 6.92 1.49
N ALA A 63 -7.61 6.27 2.65
CA ALA A 63 -8.75 6.15 3.57
C ALA A 63 -8.59 6.97 4.87
N LEU A 64 -8.11 8.21 4.77
CA LEU A 64 -7.76 9.11 5.88
C LEU A 64 -8.81 9.22 7.01
N TRP A 65 -10.11 9.11 6.69
CA TRP A 65 -11.21 9.27 7.65
C TRP A 65 -12.23 8.12 7.65
N THR A 66 -11.87 7.00 7.01
CA THR A 66 -12.79 5.89 6.78
C THR A 66 -12.17 4.57 7.18
N PRO A 67 -12.68 3.91 8.23
CA PRO A 67 -12.19 2.59 8.61
C PRO A 67 -12.35 1.61 7.47
N VAL A 68 -11.27 0.97 7.05
CA VAL A 68 -11.33 -0.16 6.11
C VAL A 68 -11.54 -1.44 6.93
N LEU A 69 -12.64 -2.14 6.67
CA LEU A 69 -12.94 -3.42 7.29
C LEU A 69 -12.57 -4.54 6.34
N VAL A 70 -11.56 -5.31 6.76
CA VAL A 70 -11.06 -6.47 6.03
C VAL A 70 -11.61 -7.74 6.72
N PRO A 71 -12.31 -8.62 6.00
CA PRO A 71 -12.83 -9.86 6.58
C PRO A 71 -11.70 -10.82 6.96
N LYS A 72 -11.95 -11.71 7.93
CA LYS A 72 -10.92 -12.64 8.44
C LYS A 72 -10.36 -13.59 7.36
N ASN A 73 -11.21 -14.00 6.43
CA ASN A 73 -10.89 -14.88 5.30
C ASN A 73 -10.61 -14.07 4.03
N PHE A 74 -9.99 -12.90 4.16
CA PHE A 74 -9.65 -12.07 3.01
C PHE A 74 -8.60 -12.75 2.15
N GLU A 75 -8.99 -13.05 0.91
CA GLU A 75 -8.13 -13.65 -0.09
C GLU A 75 -7.72 -12.63 -1.15
N PHE A 76 -6.46 -12.73 -1.59
CA PHE A 76 -5.86 -11.71 -2.44
C PHE A 76 -5.01 -12.35 -3.54
N CYS A 77 -5.35 -12.09 -4.81
CA CYS A 77 -4.55 -12.53 -5.96
C CYS A 77 -3.50 -11.46 -6.31
N ALA A 78 -2.28 -11.59 -5.77
CA ALA A 78 -1.21 -10.58 -5.96
C ALA A 78 -0.32 -10.80 -7.19
N GLN A 79 -0.64 -11.76 -8.07
CA GLN A 79 0.31 -12.24 -9.08
C GLN A 79 0.65 -11.16 -10.12
N ALA A 80 -0.31 -10.37 -10.57
CA ALA A 80 -0.08 -9.27 -11.51
C ALA A 80 0.25 -7.93 -10.83
N LEU A 81 0.18 -7.86 -9.49
CA LEU A 81 0.25 -6.61 -8.76
C LEU A 81 1.65 -5.98 -8.91
N ARG A 82 1.66 -4.69 -9.28
CA ARG A 82 2.89 -3.90 -9.50
C ARG A 82 3.02 -2.74 -8.53
N CYS A 83 1.90 -2.12 -8.13
CA CYS A 83 1.91 -1.02 -7.18
C CYS A 83 0.85 -1.25 -6.11
N LEU A 84 1.26 -1.15 -4.86
CA LEU A 84 0.37 -1.17 -3.70
C LEU A 84 0.58 0.10 -2.89
N CYS A 85 -0.35 1.04 -3.00
CA CYS A 85 -0.45 2.20 -2.14
C CYS A 85 -1.66 2.04 -1.22
N TRP A 86 -1.41 1.92 0.08
CA TRP A 86 -2.46 1.69 1.07
C TRP A 86 -2.23 2.48 2.35
N ASP A 87 -2.88 3.63 2.43
CA ASP A 87 -2.85 4.46 3.63
C ASP A 87 -3.74 3.88 4.72
N TYR A 88 -3.27 3.97 5.97
CA TYR A 88 -3.96 3.45 7.14
C TYR A 88 -4.31 1.96 7.02
N TYR A 89 -3.37 1.17 6.48
CA TYR A 89 -3.58 -0.26 6.24
C TYR A 89 -4.14 -0.98 7.48
N PRO A 90 -5.28 -1.70 7.38
CA PRO A 90 -6.09 -2.05 8.54
C PRO A 90 -5.64 -3.30 9.30
N LEU A 91 -4.69 -4.07 8.77
CA LEU A 91 -4.20 -5.33 9.34
C LEU A 91 -2.83 -5.17 9.99
N GLU A 92 -2.50 -6.12 10.87
CA GLU A 92 -1.20 -6.16 11.57
C GLU A 92 -0.06 -6.68 10.70
N SER A 93 -0.39 -7.37 9.61
CA SER A 93 0.54 -7.86 8.59
C SER A 93 -0.17 -8.08 7.26
N LEU A 94 0.58 -8.24 6.18
CA LEU A 94 0.01 -8.67 4.91
C LEU A 94 -0.48 -10.13 4.98
N PRO A 95 -1.53 -10.50 4.22
CA PRO A 95 -2.07 -11.84 4.22
C PRO A 95 -1.02 -12.91 3.87
N LEU A 96 -1.11 -14.10 4.47
CA LEU A 96 -0.16 -15.20 4.25
C LEU A 96 -0.10 -15.66 2.77
N ASN A 97 -1.20 -15.52 2.06
CA ASN A 97 -1.35 -15.82 0.63
C ASN A 97 -0.99 -14.64 -0.28
N PHE A 98 -0.45 -13.55 0.24
CA PHE A 98 0.02 -12.44 -0.57
C PHE A 98 1.47 -12.71 -1.02
N TRP A 99 1.62 -13.02 -2.32
CA TRP A 99 2.89 -13.38 -2.97
C TRP A 99 3.13 -12.49 -4.18
N PRO A 100 3.67 -11.28 -3.99
CA PRO A 100 3.59 -10.22 -4.98
C PRO A 100 4.87 -10.19 -5.84
N LYS A 101 5.13 -11.26 -6.59
CA LYS A 101 6.39 -11.42 -7.35
C LYS A 101 6.68 -10.27 -8.34
N ASN A 102 5.64 -9.61 -8.83
CA ASN A 102 5.73 -8.52 -9.80
C ASN A 102 5.63 -7.12 -9.16
N LEU A 103 5.66 -7.04 -7.83
CA LEU A 103 5.57 -5.77 -7.12
C LEU A 103 6.80 -4.93 -7.37
N VAL A 104 6.57 -3.68 -7.78
CA VAL A 104 7.59 -2.68 -8.07
C VAL A 104 7.60 -1.62 -6.98
N GLU A 105 6.42 -1.23 -6.49
CA GLU A 105 6.26 -0.17 -5.49
C GLU A 105 5.33 -0.63 -4.37
N LEU A 106 5.77 -0.43 -3.13
CA LEU A 106 4.99 -0.64 -1.92
C LEU A 106 4.99 0.65 -1.09
N HIS A 107 3.83 1.29 -0.96
CA HIS A 107 3.59 2.39 -0.04
C HIS A 107 2.53 1.94 0.97
N MET A 108 2.90 1.86 2.23
CA MET A 108 2.02 1.35 3.27
C MET A 108 2.25 2.05 4.60
N THR A 109 1.35 2.98 4.93
CA THR A 109 1.37 3.70 6.20
C THR A 109 0.35 3.08 7.15
N SER A 110 0.73 2.67 8.36
CA SER A 110 -0.26 2.17 9.33
C SER A 110 0.20 2.11 10.78
N ARG A 111 -0.65 2.58 11.69
CA ARG A 111 -0.48 2.36 13.14
C ARG A 111 -0.80 0.92 13.57
N LYS A 112 -1.44 0.11 12.74
CA LYS A 112 -1.77 -1.30 13.08
C LYS A 112 -0.72 -2.28 12.60
N LEU A 113 0.06 -1.93 11.57
CA LEU A 113 1.07 -2.82 11.01
C LEU A 113 2.18 -3.06 12.05
N ILE A 114 2.38 -4.33 12.42
CA ILE A 114 3.39 -4.80 13.38
C ILE A 114 4.52 -5.53 12.66
N HIS A 115 4.17 -6.36 11.69
CA HIS A 115 5.10 -7.09 10.83
C HIS A 115 4.68 -6.88 9.38
N LEU A 116 5.64 -6.68 8.46
CA LEU A 116 5.26 -6.61 7.04
C LEU A 116 4.67 -7.95 6.55
N TRP A 117 5.33 -9.07 6.89
CA TRP A 117 4.91 -10.43 6.55
C TRP A 117 4.90 -11.35 7.77
N ASN A 118 3.91 -12.23 7.83
CA ASN A 118 3.90 -13.38 8.72
C ASN A 118 4.29 -14.65 7.94
N GLY A 119 5.08 -15.54 8.54
CA GLY A 119 5.41 -16.83 7.93
C GLY A 119 6.63 -16.85 6.98
N GLY A 120 7.57 -15.92 7.17
CA GLY A 120 8.88 -15.93 6.51
C GLY A 120 9.02 -14.92 5.36
N ASP A 121 10.22 -14.89 4.82
CA ASP A 121 10.67 -13.96 3.79
C ASP A 121 10.05 -14.32 2.41
N LYS A 122 9.55 -13.30 1.69
CA LYS A 122 8.94 -13.45 0.37
C LYS A 122 9.86 -12.86 -0.69
N PRO A 123 10.05 -13.53 -1.86
CA PRO A 123 10.84 -12.94 -2.94
C PRO A 123 10.13 -11.70 -3.50
N LEU A 124 10.85 -10.60 -3.52
CA LEU A 124 10.47 -9.25 -3.95
C LEU A 124 11.47 -8.76 -5.02
N GLU A 125 11.81 -9.64 -5.96
CA GLU A 125 12.84 -9.42 -6.97
C GLU A 125 12.61 -8.15 -7.81
N ASN A 126 11.36 -7.79 -8.07
CA ASN A 126 11.03 -6.62 -8.89
C ASN A 126 10.85 -5.32 -8.08
N LEU A 127 10.94 -5.40 -6.74
CA LEU A 127 10.64 -4.27 -5.87
C LEU A 127 11.75 -3.24 -5.96
N LYS A 128 11.38 -2.02 -6.35
CA LYS A 128 12.28 -0.86 -6.46
C LYS A 128 12.10 0.13 -5.30
N LEU A 129 10.87 0.24 -4.78
CA LEU A 129 10.57 1.19 -3.71
C LEU A 129 9.72 0.53 -2.62
N MET A 130 10.16 0.70 -1.38
CA MET A 130 9.41 0.36 -0.18
C MET A 130 9.30 1.57 0.74
N ASP A 131 8.09 2.08 0.92
CA ASP A 131 7.77 3.14 1.86
C ASP A 131 6.81 2.62 2.93
N LEU A 132 7.34 2.42 4.13
CA LEU A 132 6.61 2.06 5.33
C LEU A 132 6.60 3.20 6.35
N SER A 133 6.86 4.43 5.91
CA SER A 133 6.89 5.61 6.76
C SER A 133 5.59 5.75 7.56
N TYR A 134 5.68 6.33 8.75
CA TYR A 134 4.54 6.48 9.67
C TYR A 134 3.91 5.16 10.15
N SER A 135 4.51 4.00 9.87
CA SER A 135 4.05 2.71 10.40
C SER A 135 4.51 2.48 11.83
N ARG A 136 3.77 3.09 12.76
CA ARG A 136 4.20 3.34 14.12
C ARG A 136 4.58 2.13 14.97
N ASN A 137 3.89 1.03 14.72
CA ASN A 137 4.01 -0.20 15.49
C ASN A 137 4.82 -1.27 14.75
N LEU A 138 5.40 -0.92 13.59
CA LEU A 138 6.18 -1.85 12.79
C LEU A 138 7.48 -2.20 13.52
N ILE A 139 7.59 -3.44 13.98
CA ILE A 139 8.77 -3.95 14.69
C ILE A 139 9.65 -4.84 13.82
N ARG A 140 9.15 -5.29 12.65
CA ARG A 140 9.89 -6.19 11.76
C ARG A 140 9.50 -6.03 10.29
N ILE A 141 10.53 -5.97 9.44
CA ILE A 141 10.47 -6.16 7.98
C ILE A 141 11.28 -7.42 7.60
N PRO A 142 11.07 -8.00 6.40
CA PRO A 142 11.88 -9.12 5.92
C PRO A 142 13.35 -8.71 5.71
N ASP A 143 14.26 -9.68 5.65
CA ASP A 143 15.63 -9.43 5.22
C ASP A 143 15.65 -9.07 3.74
N LEU A 144 15.82 -7.78 3.44
CA LEU A 144 15.77 -7.23 2.10
C LEU A 144 16.99 -7.60 1.25
N SER A 145 18.12 -7.99 1.87
CA SER A 145 19.37 -8.26 1.15
C SER A 145 19.24 -9.44 0.18
N SER A 146 18.47 -10.46 0.57
CA SER A 146 18.22 -11.64 -0.26
C SER A 146 16.85 -11.58 -0.94
N THR A 147 15.86 -10.94 -0.32
CA THR A 147 14.49 -10.92 -0.85
C THR A 147 14.24 -9.84 -1.89
N ALA A 148 14.86 -8.66 -1.77
CA ALA A 148 14.60 -7.49 -2.61
C ALA A 148 15.93 -6.95 -3.21
N PRO A 149 16.64 -7.74 -4.04
CA PRO A 149 17.96 -7.37 -4.56
C PRO A 149 17.96 -6.12 -5.46
N ASN A 150 16.80 -5.73 -6.00
CA ASN A 150 16.65 -4.57 -6.88
C ASN A 150 16.04 -3.36 -6.16
N LEU A 151 16.00 -3.36 -4.82
CA LEU A 151 15.45 -2.25 -4.05
C LEU A 151 16.34 -1.01 -4.17
N GLU A 152 15.77 0.07 -4.69
CA GLU A 152 16.45 1.35 -4.91
C GLU A 152 16.15 2.34 -3.77
N PHE A 153 14.94 2.29 -3.19
CA PHE A 153 14.49 3.23 -2.16
C PHE A 153 13.79 2.51 -1.00
N LEU A 154 14.19 2.85 0.23
CA LEU A 154 13.59 2.36 1.47
C LEU A 154 13.30 3.51 2.44
N TYR A 155 12.04 3.66 2.84
CA TYR A 155 11.60 4.64 3.82
C TYR A 155 10.91 3.94 5.00
N LEU A 156 11.43 4.14 6.22
CA LEU A 156 10.92 3.52 7.45
C LEU A 156 10.57 4.54 8.55
N ASN A 157 10.87 5.82 8.34
CA ASN A 157 10.89 6.80 9.42
C ASN A 157 9.50 7.36 9.78
N TYR A 158 9.38 7.76 11.05
CA TYR A 158 8.35 8.70 11.48
C TYR A 158 8.76 10.08 10.99
N SER A 159 7.98 10.66 10.10
CA SER A 159 8.27 11.93 9.42
C SER A 159 9.40 11.86 8.38
N ALA A 160 9.34 12.78 7.42
CA ALA A 160 10.19 12.93 6.25
C ALA A 160 11.69 13.10 6.59
N TRP A 161 12.30 12.07 7.15
CA TRP A 161 13.72 11.99 7.44
C TRP A 161 14.33 11.12 6.36
N LYS A 162 15.00 11.81 5.44
CA LYS A 162 15.72 11.31 4.28
C LYS A 162 16.69 10.21 4.72
N PHE A 163 16.56 9.00 4.17
CA PHE A 163 17.65 8.03 4.20
C PHE A 163 18.52 8.23 2.95
N GLU A 164 19.82 8.29 3.18
CA GLU A 164 20.85 8.32 2.16
C GLU A 164 21.08 6.89 1.65
N ILE A 165 20.93 6.67 0.35
CA ILE A 165 21.52 5.52 -0.33
C ILE A 165 22.53 6.13 -1.31
N ASN A 166 23.81 5.83 -1.13
CA ASN A 166 24.97 6.31 -1.91
C ASN A 166 25.60 7.68 -1.55
N GLY A 167 25.69 8.02 -0.26
CA GLY A 167 26.83 8.79 0.26
C GLY A 167 26.98 10.28 -0.13
N HIS A 168 25.89 11.03 -0.31
CA HIS A 168 25.96 12.48 -0.20
C HIS A 168 24.95 13.08 0.79
N GLU A 169 25.48 13.54 1.93
CA GLU A 169 24.81 14.20 3.04
C GLU A 169 24.72 15.72 2.79
N LEU A 170 23.57 16.35 3.09
CA LEU A 170 23.47 17.81 3.23
C LEU A 170 22.55 18.16 4.42
N LEU A 171 23.16 18.85 5.40
CA LEU A 171 22.69 19.39 6.69
C LEU A 171 21.60 20.49 6.50
N SER A 172 20.78 20.95 7.45
CA SER A 172 20.88 21.17 8.90
C SER A 172 19.48 21.42 9.52
N SER A 173 19.33 21.26 10.85
CA SER A 173 18.11 21.56 11.63
C SER A 173 17.86 23.06 11.84
N PRO A 174 16.67 23.42 12.37
CA PRO A 174 16.64 24.31 13.52
C PRO A 174 15.88 23.69 14.70
N ASP A 175 16.60 23.68 15.82
CA ASP A 175 16.20 23.89 17.21
C ASP A 175 15.06 23.06 17.83
N GLN A 176 15.46 22.24 18.80
CA GLN A 176 14.68 21.97 20.00
C GLN A 176 14.73 23.20 20.91
N ASP A 177 13.58 23.82 21.13
CA ASP A 177 13.26 24.62 22.32
C ASP A 177 11.88 24.11 22.78
N SER A 178 11.80 23.41 23.92
CA SER A 178 11.53 23.97 25.26
C SER A 178 10.09 24.58 25.32
N GLU A 179 9.17 24.31 26.24
CA GLU A 179 9.19 23.86 27.63
C GLU A 179 7.83 23.23 28.03
N LEU A 180 7.86 22.38 29.05
CA LEU A 180 7.01 22.36 30.27
C LEU A 180 5.69 23.17 30.25
N VAL A 181 4.55 22.50 30.46
CA VAL A 181 3.78 22.35 31.73
C VAL A 181 2.83 21.16 31.58
#